data_AF-A0A4Y9JL73-F1
#
_entry.id   AF-A0A4Y9JL73-F1
#
_cell.length_a   1.000
_cell.length_b   1.000
_cell.length_c   1.000
_cell.angle_alpha   90.00
_cell.angle_beta   90.00
_cell.angle_gamma   90.00
#
_symmetry.space_group_name_H-M   'P 1'
#
loop_
_entity.id
_entity.type
_entity.pdbx_description
1 polymer ?
#
loop_
_entity_poly.entity_id
_entity_poly.type
_entity_poly.pdbx_seq_one_letter_code
_entity_poly.pdbx_strand_id
1 'polypeptide(L)' 'QGHRILPLPPYSPEYNPIEKTWAHIKKHLRKVLPNAHTFIEALLACSCFS' A
#
# COMPACT_ATOMS: atom_id res chain seq x y z
N GLN A 1 -16.32 -10.94 14.78
CA GLN A 1 -15.39 -11.60 13.83
C GLN A 1 -13.99 -11.26 14.28
N GLY A 2 -13.18 -12.24 14.70
CA GLY A 2 -11.84 -11.99 15.23
C GLY A 2 -10.78 -11.97 14.14
N HIS A 3 -9.62 -11.38 14.41
CA HIS A 3 -8.47 -11.41 13.51
C HIS A 3 -7.60 -12.64 13.79
N ARG A 4 -7.16 -13.32 12.72
CA ARG A 4 -6.22 -14.45 12.82
C ARG A 4 -4.83 -13.99 12.42
N ILE A 5 -3.89 -14.07 13.36
CA ILE A 5 -2.47 -13.85 13.09
C ILE A 5 -1.95 -15.02 12.25
N LEU A 6 -1.30 -14.75 11.12
CA LEU A 6 -0.59 -15.74 10.33
C LEU A 6 0.89 -15.71 10.73
N PRO A 7 1.45 -16.76 11.35
CA PRO A 7 2.88 -16.84 11.60
C PRO A 7 3.57 -17.08 10.27
N LEU A 8 4.39 -16.11 9.86
CA LEU A 8 5.21 -16.23 8.66
C LEU A 8 6.66 -16.50 9.08
N PRO A 9 7.41 -17.31 8.31
CA PRO A 9 8.84 -17.50 8.56
C PRO A 9 9.59 -16.17 8.45
N PRO A 10 10.77 -16.02 9.08
CA PRO A 10 11.61 -14.84 8.85
C PRO A 10 11.97 -14.77 7.36
N TYR A 11 11.39 -13.79 6.67
CA TYR A 11 11.68 -13.52 5.27
C TYR A 11 12.46 -12.20 5.16
N SER A 12 13.39 -12.14 4.22
CA SER A 12 14.03 -10.87 3.86
C SER A 12 12.95 -9.87 3.40
N PRO A 13 13.10 -8.56 3.67
CA PRO A 13 12.10 -7.55 3.31
C PRO A 13 11.67 -7.59 1.84
N GLU A 14 12.60 -7.90 0.94
CA GLU A 14 12.39 -8.13 -0.50
C GLU A 14 11.37 -9.22 -0.84
N TYR A 15 11.12 -10.18 0.07
CA TYR A 15 10.11 -11.23 -0.07
C TYR A 15 8.77 -10.89 0.56
N ASN A 16 8.62 -9.73 1.22
CA ASN A 16 7.35 -9.29 1.77
C ASN A 16 6.51 -8.62 0.67
N PRO A 17 5.41 -9.22 0.17
CA PRO A 17 4.60 -8.62 -0.88
C PRO A 17 3.98 -7.29 -0.44
N ILE A 18 3.73 -7.12 0.86
CA ILE A 18 3.20 -5.89 1.44
C ILE A 18 4.14 -4.70 1.22
N GLU A 19 5.46 -4.89 1.33
CA GLU A 19 6.43 -3.80 1.13
C GLU A 19 6.41 -3.28 -0.32
N LYS A 20 6.28 -4.20 -1.29
CA LYS A 20 6.17 -3.83 -2.71
C LYS A 20 4.91 -3.02 -2.98
N THR A 21 3.78 -3.46 -2.43
CA THR A 21 2.51 -2.73 -2.53
C THR A 21 2.62 -1.34 -1.90
N TRP A 22 3.19 -1.23 -0.69
CA TRP A 22 3.40 0.07 -0.03
C TRP A 22 4.34 0.99 -0.82
N ALA A 23 5.38 0.45 -1.44
CA ALA A 23 6.28 1.22 -2.29
C ALA A 23 5.52 1.84 -3.49
N HIS A 24 4.63 1.07 -4.13
CA HIS A 24 3.81 1.54 -5.24
C HIS A 24 2.79 2.60 -4.80
N ILE A 25 2.10 2.37 -3.68
CA ILE A 25 1.15 3.33 -3.09
C ILE A 25 1.87 4.66 -2.78
N LYS A 26 3.00 4.61 -2.06
CA LYS A 26 3.79 5.81 -1.72
C LYS A 26 4.24 6.56 -2.97
N LYS A 27 4.70 5.85 -4.01
CA LYS A 27 5.11 6.45 -5.29
C LYS A 27 3.94 7.15 -5.99
N HIS A 28 2.75 6.56 -5.97
CA HIS A 28 1.55 7.17 -6.53
C HIS A 28 1.14 8.42 -5.75
N LEU A 29 1.01 8.30 -4.42
CA LEU A 29 0.58 9.41 -3.55
C LEU A 29 1.46 10.65 -3.69
N ARG A 30 2.79 10.49 -3.77
CA ARG A 30 3.71 11.62 -3.98
C ARG A 30 3.42 12.43 -5.26
N LYS A 31 2.81 11.81 -6.28
CA LYS A 31 2.45 12.48 -7.54
C LYS A 31 1.08 13.14 -7.47
N VAL A 32 0.10 12.48 -6.86
CA VAL A 32 -1.31 12.90 -6.94
C VAL A 32 -1.74 13.77 -5.77
N LEU A 33 -1.12 13.62 -4.60
CA LEU A 33 -1.52 14.32 -3.37
C LEU A 33 -1.51 15.86 -3.49
N PRO A 34 -0.57 16.51 -4.21
CA PRO A 34 -0.62 17.97 -4.40
C PRO A 34 -1.86 18.47 -5.16
N ASN A 35 -2.51 17.60 -5.94
CA ASN A 35 -3.64 17.95 -6.80
C ASN A 35 -4.96 17.33 -6.34
N ALA A 36 -4.93 16.45 -5.33
CA ALA A 36 -6.12 15.76 -4.83
C ALA A 36 -6.84 16.61 -3.78
N HIS A 37 -8.17 16.51 -3.74
CA HIS A 37 -8.95 17.24 -2.74
C HIS A 37 -8.91 16.55 -1.37
N THR A 38 -8.78 15.22 -1.37
CA THR A 38 -8.66 14.43 -0.15
C THR A 38 -7.62 13.33 -0.27
N PHE A 39 -7.10 12.88 0.88
CA PHE A 39 -6.19 11.73 0.94
C PHE A 39 -6.85 10.44 0.42
N ILE A 40 -8.13 10.22 0.73
CA ILE A 40 -8.84 9.00 0.33
C ILE A 40 -9.01 8.95 -1.20
N GLU A 41 -9.36 10.07 -1.83
CA GLU A 41 -9.42 10.18 -3.29
C GLU A 41 -8.05 9.86 -3.94
N ALA A 42 -6.98 10.45 -3.43
CA ALA A 42 -5.61 10.17 -3.87
C ALA A 42 -5.22 8.69 -3.68
N LEU A 43 -5.70 8.05 -2.62
CA LEU A 43 -5.40 6.64 -2.32
C LEU A 43 -6.16 5.71 -3.26
N LEU A 44 -7.45 5.96 -3.49
CA LEU A 44 -8.32 5.14 -4.35
C LEU A 44 -7.97 5.25 -5.84
N ALA A 45 -7.33 6.34 -6.26
CA ALA A 45 -6.79 6.49 -7.62
C ALA A 45 -5.56 5.60 -7.89
N CYS A 46 -5.01 4.92 -6.88
CA CYS A 46 -3.83 4.07 -7.04
C CYS A 46 -4.20 2.73 -7.71
N SER A 47 -3.47 2.37 -8.78
CA SER A 47 -3.66 1.12 -9.52
C SER A 47 -3.38 -0.16 -8.72
N CYS A 48 -2.92 -0.04 -7.47
CA CYS A 48 -2.73 -1.17 -6.56
C CYS A 48 -4.07 -1.68 -5.96
N PHE A 49 -5.14 -0.91 -6.11
CA PHE A 49 -6.49 -1.22 -5.61
C PHE A 49 -7.51 -1.47 -6.74
N SER A 50 -7.03 -1.60 -7.98
CA SER A 50 -7.81 -1.92 -9.18
C SER A 50 -8.01 -3.42 -9.35
#